data_AF-A0A2S4VYP4-F1
#
_entry.id   AF-A0A2S4VYP4-F1
#
_cell.length_a   1.000
_cell.length_b   1.000
_cell.length_c   1.000
_cell.angle_alpha   90.00
_cell.angle_beta   90.00
_cell.angle_gamma   90.00
#
_symmetry.space_group_name_H-M   'P 1'
#
loop_
_entity.id
_entity.type
_entity.pdbx_description
1 polymer ?
#
loop_
_entity_poly.entity_id
_entity_poly.type
_entity_poly.pdbx_seq_one_letter_code
_entity_poly.pdbx_strand_id
1 'polypeptide(L)'
;MANGWQVAVPSLIIIYLLIAFIRPTMVSFLSRYTGLSSLLQLTQQQQQPTATTSAYQQSSRLTNTLSFLLAPLLISSPFSTRSRYYLRMVAYVVGLAIGSLTGVIAGLIVPIVRPSWRKNIQWLVARTFYNLVGPVIGWEFIVEGEEYLDPCYRGESHVLVGNHQSMIDILYLGRIFPKTCVMAKKELKYTPLLGQYMALSRAVFVDRHNRATALETFQKVGADMKKYGLNLFIFPEGTRSNTTQPSLLGFKKGAFHLSIQSQLPIIPIVCENYSSIYRSKISRFERGRPILKVLKPIHPLPGQSPEDLLNLVRDQMLNALVELSQRPGSISSACSGSD
;
A
#
# COMPACT_ATOMS: atom_id res chain seq x y z
N MET A 1 44.05 18.10 29.75
CA MET A 1 42.90 19.01 29.54
C MET A 1 42.50 18.93 28.07
N ALA A 2 41.21 18.73 27.83
CA ALA A 2 40.46 18.83 26.56
C ALA A 2 40.93 18.05 25.31
N ASN A 3 40.34 16.86 25.12
CA ASN A 3 40.14 16.23 23.82
C ASN A 3 38.85 16.79 23.20
N GLY A 4 38.96 17.57 22.13
CA GLY A 4 37.83 18.14 21.37
C GLY A 4 37.49 17.29 20.15
N TRP A 5 36.29 16.72 20.16
CA TRP A 5 35.77 15.81 19.16
C TRP A 5 35.46 16.52 17.83
N GLN A 6 36.12 16.12 16.75
CA GLN A 6 35.57 16.23 15.40
C GLN A 6 34.52 15.12 15.23
N VAL A 7 33.25 15.43 15.44
CA VAL A 7 32.16 14.58 14.94
C VAL A 7 31.74 15.15 13.60
N ALA A 8 31.97 14.34 12.57
CA ALA A 8 31.61 14.54 11.18
C ALA A 8 30.13 14.93 11.02
N VAL A 9 29.82 15.46 9.84
CA VAL A 9 28.52 15.99 9.40
C VAL A 9 27.83 14.96 8.48
N PRO A 10 26.96 14.05 8.95
CA PRO A 10 26.12 13.21 8.08
C PRO A 10 24.66 13.68 8.08
N SER A 11 24.28 14.57 9.00
CA SER A 11 22.90 15.00 9.24
C SER A 11 22.38 15.95 8.16
N LEU A 12 23.23 16.78 7.55
CA LEU A 12 22.80 17.73 6.52
C LEU A 12 22.53 17.07 5.16
N ILE A 13 23.23 16.00 4.81
CA ILE A 13 23.03 15.29 3.53
C ILE A 13 21.67 14.58 3.51
N ILE A 14 21.28 13.97 4.64
CA ILE A 14 19.97 13.32 4.76
C ILE A 14 18.84 14.36 4.71
N ILE A 15 18.98 15.52 5.35
CA ILE A 15 17.93 16.57 5.26
C ILE A 15 17.92 17.19 3.86
N TYR A 16 19.07 17.34 3.20
CA TYR A 16 19.15 17.88 1.84
C TYR A 16 18.52 16.91 0.82
N LEU A 17 18.72 15.60 0.97
CA LEU A 17 18.06 14.56 0.15
C LEU A 17 16.55 14.50 0.42
N LEU A 18 16.11 14.73 1.66
CA LEU A 18 14.68 14.84 2.00
C LEU A 18 14.03 16.14 1.46
N ILE A 19 14.74 17.27 1.48
CA ILE A 19 14.28 18.56 0.93
C ILE A 19 14.25 18.52 -0.61
N ALA A 20 15.24 17.88 -1.25
CA ALA A 20 15.27 17.67 -2.69
C ALA A 20 14.10 16.80 -3.18
N PHE A 21 13.58 15.91 -2.34
CA PHE A 21 12.37 15.11 -2.63
C PHE A 21 11.07 15.94 -2.58
N ILE A 22 11.06 17.07 -1.85
CA ILE A 22 9.88 17.93 -1.64
C ILE A 22 9.75 19.02 -2.73
N ARG A 23 10.87 19.54 -3.23
CA ARG A 23 10.89 20.67 -4.18
C ARG A 23 10.10 20.49 -5.50
N PRO A 24 10.05 19.31 -6.15
CA PRO A 24 9.33 19.14 -7.42
C PRO A 24 7.81 19.31 -7.30
N THR A 25 7.25 19.11 -6.10
CA THR A 25 5.80 19.23 -5.85
C THR A 25 5.31 20.68 -5.66
N MET A 26 6.20 21.65 -5.46
CA MET A 26 5.84 23.07 -5.26
C MET A 26 5.68 23.83 -6.58
N VAL A 27 6.45 23.49 -7.62
CA VAL A 27 6.44 24.22 -8.90
C VAL A 27 5.18 23.90 -9.72
N SER A 28 4.70 22.65 -9.68
CA SER A 28 3.43 22.25 -10.32
C SER A 28 2.19 22.78 -9.61
N PHE A 29 2.33 23.22 -8.36
CA PHE A 29 1.28 23.78 -7.52
C PHE A 29 1.12 25.30 -7.69
N LEU A 30 2.23 26.05 -7.83
CA LEU A 30 2.20 27.50 -8.03
C LEU A 30 1.63 27.92 -9.40
N SER A 31 1.76 27.08 -10.44
CA SER A 31 1.19 27.38 -11.77
C SER A 31 -0.34 27.26 -11.84
N ARG A 32 -0.99 26.57 -10.89
CA ARG A 32 -2.44 26.33 -10.91
C ARG A 32 -3.28 27.36 -10.16
N TYR A 33 -2.67 28.27 -9.39
CA TYR A 33 -3.41 29.14 -8.46
C TYR A 33 -3.17 30.65 -8.61
N THR A 34 -2.30 31.12 -9.52
CA THR A 34 -1.97 32.56 -9.64
C THR A 34 -2.64 33.29 -10.80
N GLY A 35 -3.54 32.66 -11.56
CA GLY A 35 -4.40 33.38 -12.52
C GLY A 35 -3.68 34.16 -13.63
N LEU A 36 -2.42 33.85 -13.92
CA LEU A 36 -1.65 34.48 -15.01
C LEU A 36 -1.85 33.72 -16.33
N SER A 37 -3.04 33.83 -16.92
CA SER A 37 -3.39 33.24 -18.22
C SER A 37 -2.62 33.86 -19.40
N SER A 38 -1.98 35.00 -19.22
CA SER A 38 -1.19 35.71 -20.24
C SER A 38 0.25 35.20 -20.41
N LEU A 39 0.80 34.45 -19.45
CA LEU A 39 2.15 33.85 -19.56
C LEU A 39 2.15 32.46 -20.23
N LEU A 40 0.97 31.83 -20.34
CA LEU A 40 0.77 30.52 -20.97
C LEU A 40 0.82 30.57 -22.51
N GLN A 41 0.51 31.72 -23.12
CA GLN A 41 0.62 31.89 -24.58
C GLN A 41 2.08 32.06 -25.03
N LEU A 42 2.94 32.66 -24.19
CA LEU A 42 4.36 32.84 -24.50
C LEU A 42 5.21 31.57 -24.26
N THR A 43 4.71 30.61 -23.46
CA THR A 43 5.41 29.34 -23.20
C THR A 43 5.02 28.21 -24.15
N GLN A 44 3.92 28.32 -24.89
CA GLN A 44 3.54 27.31 -25.90
C GLN A 44 4.38 27.36 -27.19
N GLN A 45 5.14 28.44 -27.43
CA GLN A 45 5.98 28.56 -28.62
C GLN A 45 7.42 28.04 -28.46
N GLN A 46 7.79 27.55 -27.28
CA GLN A 46 9.10 26.93 -27.03
C GLN A 46 8.94 25.60 -26.27
N GLN A 47 8.49 24.56 -26.96
CA GLN A 47 8.66 23.19 -26.50
C GLN A 47 10.14 22.77 -26.63
N GLN A 48 10.88 22.93 -25.53
CA GLN A 48 12.05 22.09 -25.22
C GLN A 48 11.84 21.46 -23.84
N PRO A 49 12.21 20.18 -23.65
CA PRO A 49 11.92 19.44 -22.42
C PRO A 49 12.69 20.03 -21.22
N THR A 50 11.97 20.55 -20.23
CA THR A 50 12.54 21.18 -19.03
C THR A 50 13.08 20.19 -18.01
N ALA A 51 14.13 20.60 -17.28
CA ALA A 51 14.91 19.87 -16.26
C ALA A 51 14.13 19.17 -15.11
N THR A 52 12.83 19.41 -14.98
CA THR A 52 11.99 18.74 -13.97
C THR A 52 11.62 17.30 -14.37
N THR A 53 11.46 17.04 -15.68
CA THR A 53 11.29 15.68 -16.20
C THR A 53 12.57 14.88 -16.00
N SER A 54 13.74 15.51 -16.14
CA SER A 54 15.02 14.83 -15.94
C SER A 54 15.24 14.41 -14.48
N ALA A 55 14.84 15.20 -13.48
CA ALA A 55 15.03 14.85 -12.08
C ALA A 55 14.18 13.64 -11.61
N TYR A 56 12.94 13.51 -12.10
CA TYR A 56 12.10 12.31 -11.86
C TYR A 56 12.61 11.09 -12.63
N GLN A 57 13.06 11.30 -13.86
CA GLN A 57 13.68 10.25 -14.67
C GLN A 57 15.07 9.86 -14.13
N GLN A 58 15.74 10.74 -13.37
CA GLN A 58 17.07 10.54 -12.79
C GLN A 58 16.99 9.90 -11.39
N SER A 59 15.99 10.22 -10.58
CA SER A 59 15.73 9.52 -9.31
C SER A 59 15.26 8.08 -9.52
N SER A 60 14.40 7.85 -10.53
CA SER A 60 14.04 6.50 -10.97
C SER A 60 15.24 5.75 -11.57
N ARG A 61 16.14 6.42 -12.31
CA ARG A 61 17.40 5.81 -12.77
C ARG A 61 18.36 5.45 -11.64
N LEU A 62 18.46 6.25 -10.57
CA LEU A 62 19.37 5.99 -9.44
C LEU A 62 18.89 4.84 -8.54
N THR A 63 17.59 4.76 -8.25
CA THR A 63 17.01 3.60 -7.55
C THR A 63 17.10 2.35 -8.42
N ASN A 64 16.96 2.49 -9.74
CA ASN A 64 17.21 1.40 -10.67
C ASN A 64 18.70 0.97 -10.60
N THR A 65 19.69 1.85 -10.66
CA THR A 65 21.11 1.44 -10.68
C THR A 65 21.56 0.63 -9.46
N LEU A 66 21.05 0.92 -8.25
CA LEU A 66 21.42 0.15 -7.05
C LEU A 66 20.70 -1.20 -6.98
N SER A 67 19.44 -1.25 -7.43
CA SER A 67 18.69 -2.49 -7.61
C SER A 67 19.36 -3.39 -8.66
N PHE A 68 19.99 -2.83 -9.69
CA PHE A 68 20.65 -3.57 -10.77
C PHE A 68 22.00 -4.21 -10.39
N LEU A 69 22.64 -3.81 -9.28
CA LEU A 69 23.92 -4.41 -8.83
C LEU A 69 23.73 -5.65 -7.94
N LEU A 70 22.67 -5.69 -7.12
CA LEU A 70 22.33 -6.86 -6.28
C LEU A 70 21.32 -7.81 -6.95
N ALA A 71 20.58 -7.30 -7.94
CA ALA A 71 19.67 -8.06 -8.76
C ALA A 71 20.31 -9.34 -9.33
N PRO A 72 21.38 -9.30 -10.14
CA PRO A 72 21.82 -10.48 -10.92
C PRO A 72 22.12 -11.73 -10.07
N LEU A 73 22.60 -11.55 -8.83
CA LEU A 73 22.88 -12.63 -7.88
C LEU A 73 21.62 -13.29 -7.29
N LEU A 74 20.53 -12.54 -7.12
CA LEU A 74 19.22 -13.05 -6.64
C LEU A 74 18.26 -13.42 -7.79
N ILE A 75 18.50 -12.84 -8.97
CA ILE A 75 17.67 -12.90 -10.17
C ILE A 75 18.07 -14.05 -11.10
N SER A 76 19.36 -14.38 -11.13
CA SER A 76 20.07 -15.35 -11.98
C SER A 76 19.96 -16.83 -11.70
N SER A 77 19.89 -17.16 -10.41
CA SER A 77 20.75 -18.26 -10.00
C SER A 77 20.21 -19.63 -10.47
N PRO A 78 21.07 -20.55 -10.94
CA PRO A 78 20.70 -21.94 -11.22
C PRO A 78 20.34 -22.72 -9.93
N PHE A 79 20.21 -22.05 -8.78
CA PHE A 79 19.88 -22.68 -7.51
C PHE A 79 18.46 -23.23 -7.49
N SER A 80 18.30 -24.31 -6.73
CA SER A 80 17.02 -24.93 -6.40
C SER A 80 15.93 -23.91 -6.02
N THR A 81 14.68 -24.23 -6.34
CA THR A 81 13.47 -23.47 -5.96
C THR A 81 13.50 -23.00 -4.51
N ARG A 82 14.05 -23.84 -3.62
CA ARG A 82 14.19 -23.54 -2.19
C ARG A 82 15.16 -22.39 -1.91
N SER A 83 16.28 -22.30 -2.61
CA SER A 83 17.24 -21.19 -2.44
C SER A 83 16.66 -19.88 -2.94
N ARG A 84 16.01 -19.89 -4.12
CA ARG A 84 15.32 -18.70 -4.64
C ARG A 84 14.27 -18.19 -3.66
N TYR A 85 13.52 -19.10 -3.04
CA TYR A 85 12.56 -18.76 -1.99
C TYR A 85 13.23 -18.01 -0.83
N TYR A 86 14.26 -18.58 -0.21
CA TYR A 86 14.89 -17.95 0.95
C TYR A 86 15.55 -16.61 0.59
N LEU A 87 16.18 -16.52 -0.58
CA LEU A 87 16.78 -15.27 -1.07
C LEU A 87 15.73 -14.15 -1.22
N ARG A 88 14.59 -14.45 -1.85
CA ARG A 88 13.49 -13.48 -1.99
C ARG A 88 12.80 -13.18 -0.66
N MET A 89 12.69 -14.16 0.24
CA MET A 89 12.19 -13.95 1.59
C MET A 89 13.09 -13.02 2.40
N VAL A 90 14.42 -13.16 2.29
CA VAL A 90 15.38 -12.25 2.93
C VAL A 90 15.20 -10.84 2.37
N ALA A 91 15.16 -10.68 1.04
CA ALA A 91 14.90 -9.38 0.42
C ALA A 91 13.57 -8.75 0.89
N TYR A 92 12.52 -9.57 1.02
CA TYR A 92 11.22 -9.14 1.52
C TYR A 92 11.27 -8.66 2.98
N VAL A 93 11.89 -9.42 3.87
CA VAL A 93 12.00 -9.08 5.30
C VAL A 93 12.90 -7.86 5.51
N VAL A 94 14.02 -7.77 4.79
CA VAL A 94 14.91 -6.60 4.81
C VAL A 94 14.16 -5.36 4.30
N GLY A 95 13.38 -5.49 3.23
CA GLY A 95 12.54 -4.41 2.73
C GLY A 95 11.49 -3.95 3.74
N LEU A 96 10.85 -4.88 4.47
CA LEU A 96 9.92 -4.54 5.55
C LEU A 96 10.61 -3.76 6.68
N ALA A 97 11.83 -4.15 7.04
CA ALA A 97 12.61 -3.46 8.06
C ALA A 97 12.98 -2.04 7.61
N ILE A 98 13.43 -1.86 6.36
CA ILE A 98 13.74 -0.55 5.77
C ILE A 98 12.50 0.33 5.70
N GLY A 99 11.36 -0.22 5.26
CA GLY A 99 10.08 0.49 5.23
C GLY A 99 9.65 0.93 6.63
N SER A 100 9.72 0.04 7.62
CA SER A 100 9.35 0.35 9.01
C SER A 100 10.27 1.41 9.61
N LEU A 101 11.58 1.33 9.37
CA LEU A 101 12.56 2.33 9.81
C LEU A 101 12.28 3.70 9.18
N THR A 102 12.01 3.74 7.86
CA THR A 102 11.58 4.95 7.16
C THR A 102 10.33 5.54 7.81
N GLY A 103 9.37 4.68 8.18
CA GLY A 103 8.16 5.06 8.88
C GLY A 103 8.39 5.65 10.27
N VAL A 104 9.31 5.10 11.05
CA VAL A 104 9.70 5.65 12.37
C VAL A 104 10.34 7.02 12.20
N ILE A 105 11.32 7.15 11.29
CA ILE A 105 12.01 8.41 11.02
C ILE A 105 11.01 9.48 10.56
N ALA A 106 10.17 9.17 9.57
CA ALA A 106 9.13 10.07 9.09
C ALA A 106 8.11 10.39 10.19
N GLY A 107 7.74 9.40 11.02
CA GLY A 107 6.86 9.54 12.17
C GLY A 107 7.34 10.52 13.23
N LEU A 108 8.65 10.68 13.40
CA LEU A 108 9.26 11.63 14.34
C LEU A 108 9.44 13.02 13.71
N ILE A 109 9.87 13.09 12.44
CA ILE A 109 10.24 14.35 11.78
C ILE A 109 9.02 15.08 11.20
N VAL A 110 8.16 14.37 10.47
CA VAL A 110 7.04 14.98 9.72
C VAL A 110 6.08 15.76 10.62
N PRO A 111 5.67 15.28 11.81
CA PRO A 111 4.76 16.04 12.67
C PRO A 111 5.33 17.38 13.12
N ILE A 112 6.65 17.53 13.19
CA ILE A 112 7.33 18.77 13.60
C ILE A 112 7.46 19.72 12.42
N VAL A 113 7.91 19.21 11.26
CA VAL A 113 8.20 20.03 10.08
C VAL A 113 6.95 20.37 9.27
N ARG A 114 6.03 19.41 9.11
CA ARG A 114 4.82 19.56 8.29
C ARG A 114 3.66 18.70 8.84
N PRO A 115 2.99 19.14 9.92
CA PRO A 115 1.95 18.36 10.60
C PRO A 115 0.86 17.80 9.67
N SER A 116 0.44 18.58 8.68
CA SER A 116 -0.59 18.20 7.70
C SER A 116 -0.18 17.01 6.80
N TRP A 117 1.12 16.73 6.69
CA TRP A 117 1.66 15.64 5.88
C TRP A 117 1.74 14.32 6.64
N ARG A 118 1.48 14.32 7.96
CA ARG A 118 1.50 13.10 8.80
C ARG A 118 0.61 11.98 8.26
N LYS A 119 -0.50 12.32 7.60
CA LYS A 119 -1.40 11.35 6.96
C LYS A 119 -0.79 10.58 5.79
N ASN A 120 0.30 11.07 5.20
CA ASN A 120 0.96 10.46 4.05
C ASN A 120 2.09 9.50 4.46
N ILE A 121 2.40 9.36 5.75
CA ILE A 121 3.52 8.51 6.21
C ILE A 121 3.28 7.03 5.86
N GLN A 122 2.03 6.56 6.03
CA GLN A 122 1.65 5.21 5.63
C GLN A 122 1.86 4.99 4.13
N TRP A 123 1.38 5.93 3.30
CA TRP A 123 1.61 5.94 1.86
C TRP A 123 3.09 5.93 1.49
N LEU A 124 3.91 6.76 2.14
CA LEU A 124 5.35 6.84 1.91
C LEU A 124 6.00 5.47 2.16
N VAL A 125 5.74 4.87 3.31
CA VAL A 125 6.30 3.57 3.68
C VAL A 125 5.84 2.46 2.72
N ALA A 126 4.55 2.44 2.40
CA ALA A 126 3.96 1.46 1.48
C ALA A 126 4.61 1.55 0.08
N ARG A 127 4.79 2.76 -0.44
CA ARG A 127 5.44 3.01 -1.74
C ARG A 127 6.93 2.70 -1.72
N THR A 128 7.63 3.09 -0.66
CA THR A 128 9.05 2.75 -0.48
C THR A 128 9.24 1.23 -0.47
N PHE A 129 8.42 0.51 0.30
CA PHE A 129 8.46 -0.94 0.36
C PHE A 129 8.20 -1.58 -1.01
N TYR A 130 7.15 -1.15 -1.70
CA TYR A 130 6.80 -1.67 -3.03
C TYR A 130 7.90 -1.44 -4.07
N ASN A 131 8.39 -0.21 -4.18
CA ASN A 131 9.39 0.16 -5.18
C ASN A 131 10.76 -0.45 -4.89
N LEU A 132 11.08 -0.72 -3.62
CA LEU A 132 12.32 -1.38 -3.24
C LEU A 132 12.26 -2.89 -3.46
N VAL A 133 11.18 -3.54 -3.02
CA VAL A 133 11.08 -5.00 -2.97
C VAL A 133 10.55 -5.59 -4.27
N GLY A 134 9.51 -4.99 -4.86
CA GLY A 134 8.84 -5.49 -6.07
C GLY A 134 9.80 -5.86 -7.20
N PRO A 135 10.68 -4.94 -7.64
CA PRO A 135 11.68 -5.23 -8.67
C PRO A 135 12.66 -6.34 -8.29
N VAL A 136 13.07 -6.39 -7.01
CA VAL A 136 14.06 -7.37 -6.50
C VAL A 136 13.49 -8.78 -6.53
N ILE A 137 12.25 -8.97 -6.07
CA ILE A 137 11.60 -10.28 -6.05
C ILE A 137 10.89 -10.62 -7.37
N GLY A 138 10.79 -9.65 -8.29
CA GLY A 138 10.12 -9.78 -9.58
C GLY A 138 8.59 -9.85 -9.47
N TRP A 139 8.01 -8.99 -8.64
CA TRP A 139 6.56 -8.86 -8.46
C TRP A 139 6.08 -7.49 -8.88
N GLU A 140 5.11 -7.47 -9.79
CA GLU A 140 4.47 -6.26 -10.30
C GLU A 140 2.96 -6.46 -10.31
N PHE A 141 2.19 -5.63 -9.61
CA PHE A 141 0.73 -5.79 -9.62
C PHE A 141 0.12 -4.97 -10.75
N ILE A 142 -0.67 -5.64 -11.59
CA ILE A 142 -1.46 -4.99 -12.63
C ILE A 142 -2.77 -4.55 -11.97
N VAL A 143 -3.12 -3.27 -12.07
CA VAL A 143 -4.29 -2.72 -11.37
C VAL A 143 -5.38 -2.39 -12.40
N GLU A 144 -6.56 -2.98 -12.21
CA GLU A 144 -7.80 -2.66 -12.93
C GLU A 144 -8.71 -1.87 -11.98
N GLY A 145 -9.41 -0.86 -12.50
CA GLY A 145 -10.28 -0.01 -11.68
C GLY A 145 -9.53 1.00 -10.79
N GLU A 146 -8.27 1.33 -11.11
CA GLU A 146 -7.45 2.26 -10.32
C GLU A 146 -8.11 3.65 -10.19
N GLU A 147 -8.99 4.03 -11.11
CA GLU A 147 -9.80 5.24 -11.05
C GLU A 147 -10.70 5.34 -9.80
N TYR A 148 -11.06 4.21 -9.19
CA TYR A 148 -11.84 4.19 -7.94
C TYR A 148 -10.99 4.49 -6.70
N LEU A 149 -9.65 4.47 -6.82
CA LEU A 149 -8.71 4.79 -5.72
C LEU A 149 -8.26 6.26 -5.73
N ASP A 150 -8.53 7.01 -6.80
CA ASP A 150 -8.09 8.39 -6.94
C ASP A 150 -8.81 9.29 -5.90
N PRO A 151 -8.11 10.17 -5.16
CA PRO A 151 -8.75 11.21 -4.34
C PRO A 151 -9.76 12.11 -5.09
N CYS A 152 -9.74 12.15 -6.42
CA CYS A 152 -10.79 12.74 -7.26
C CYS A 152 -12.09 11.93 -7.32
N TYR A 153 -12.12 10.69 -6.80
CA TYR A 153 -13.35 9.96 -6.56
C TYR A 153 -14.12 10.63 -5.41
N ARG A 154 -14.82 11.71 -5.78
CA ARG A 154 -15.75 12.50 -4.96
C ARG A 154 -15.18 13.19 -3.71
N GLY A 155 -13.88 13.10 -3.44
CA GLY A 155 -13.25 13.78 -2.30
C GLY A 155 -13.69 13.25 -0.93
N GLU A 156 -14.28 12.07 -0.89
CA GLU A 156 -14.75 11.41 0.33
C GLU A 156 -13.73 10.39 0.84
N SER A 157 -13.85 9.99 2.11
CA SER A 157 -13.05 8.91 2.70
C SER A 157 -13.73 7.55 2.46
N HIS A 158 -12.94 6.49 2.29
CA HIS A 158 -13.45 5.16 1.96
C HIS A 158 -12.97 4.08 2.93
N VAL A 159 -13.81 3.06 3.14
CA VAL A 159 -13.42 1.79 3.75
C VAL A 159 -12.99 0.85 2.63
N LEU A 160 -11.69 0.62 2.49
CA LEU A 160 -11.14 -0.31 1.51
C LEU A 160 -11.16 -1.73 2.11
N VAL A 161 -11.72 -2.69 1.39
CA VAL A 161 -11.72 -4.10 1.81
C VAL A 161 -11.04 -4.98 0.79
N GLY A 162 -10.12 -5.83 1.22
CA GLY A 162 -9.43 -6.76 0.31
C GLY A 162 -9.40 -8.20 0.81
N ASN A 163 -9.29 -9.15 -0.10
CA ASN A 163 -9.06 -10.55 0.25
C ASN A 163 -7.65 -10.73 0.83
N HIS A 164 -7.50 -11.64 1.80
CA HIS A 164 -6.25 -11.89 2.50
C HIS A 164 -5.74 -13.30 2.23
N GLN A 165 -4.73 -13.42 1.38
CA GLN A 165 -4.18 -14.70 0.94
C GLN A 165 -2.90 -15.07 1.68
N SER A 166 -1.95 -14.13 1.82
CA SER A 166 -0.66 -14.41 2.44
C SER A 166 0.04 -13.15 2.99
N MET A 167 1.31 -13.26 3.35
CA MET A 167 2.10 -12.07 3.69
C MET A 167 2.36 -11.14 2.50
N ILE A 168 2.32 -11.66 1.27
CA ILE A 168 2.57 -10.90 0.04
C ILE A 168 1.51 -9.81 -0.18
N ASP A 169 0.35 -9.93 0.47
CA ASP A 169 -0.67 -8.89 0.43
C ASP A 169 -0.15 -7.52 0.88
N ILE A 170 0.85 -7.46 1.76
CA ILE A 170 1.49 -6.19 2.16
C ILE A 170 2.17 -5.50 0.96
N LEU A 171 2.70 -6.28 0.01
CA LEU A 171 3.29 -5.73 -1.21
C LEU A 171 2.23 -5.17 -2.14
N TYR A 172 1.08 -5.83 -2.27
CA TYR A 172 -0.03 -5.29 -3.06
C TYR A 172 -0.56 -4.01 -2.44
N LEU A 173 -0.68 -3.95 -1.10
CA LEU A 173 -1.04 -2.71 -0.39
C LEU A 173 -0.08 -1.58 -0.76
N GLY A 174 1.22 -1.88 -0.86
CA GLY A 174 2.24 -0.98 -1.36
C GLY A 174 1.97 -0.39 -2.75
N ARG A 175 1.39 -1.17 -3.67
CA ARG A 175 1.04 -0.71 -5.03
C ARG A 175 -0.19 0.18 -5.06
N ILE A 176 -1.19 -0.10 -4.23
CA ILE A 176 -2.52 0.51 -4.36
C ILE A 176 -2.84 1.55 -3.29
N PHE A 177 -2.06 1.64 -2.20
CA PHE A 177 -2.37 2.54 -1.08
C PHE A 177 -2.64 3.97 -1.57
N PRO A 178 -3.86 4.51 -1.41
CA PRO A 178 -4.07 5.96 -1.38
C PRO A 178 -3.58 6.53 -0.05
N LYS A 179 -3.86 7.80 0.26
CA LYS A 179 -3.59 8.42 1.57
C LYS A 179 -4.43 7.74 2.67
N THR A 180 -3.95 6.60 3.15
CA THR A 180 -4.73 5.56 3.86
C THR A 180 -4.05 5.20 5.16
N CYS A 181 -4.84 4.87 6.17
CA CYS A 181 -4.38 4.20 7.38
C CYS A 181 -4.78 2.71 7.35
N VAL A 182 -4.01 1.86 8.01
CA VAL A 182 -4.29 0.42 8.10
C VAL A 182 -4.99 0.12 9.43
N MET A 183 -5.97 -0.79 9.40
CA MET A 183 -6.44 -1.45 10.61
C MET A 183 -5.55 -2.65 10.95
N ALA A 184 -5.03 -2.66 12.17
CA ALA A 184 -4.06 -3.64 12.63
C ALA A 184 -4.52 -4.37 13.89
N LYS A 185 -3.99 -5.58 14.07
CA LYS A 185 -4.12 -6.32 15.33
C LYS A 185 -3.41 -5.56 16.45
N LYS A 186 -4.03 -5.46 17.63
CA LYS A 186 -3.46 -4.76 18.80
C LYS A 186 -2.06 -5.25 19.17
N GLU A 187 -1.79 -6.54 18.98
CA GLU A 187 -0.51 -7.18 19.27
C GLU A 187 0.63 -6.62 18.40
N LEU A 188 0.33 -6.17 17.17
CA LEU A 188 1.34 -5.59 16.26
C LEU A 188 1.91 -4.26 16.79
N LYS A 189 1.23 -3.61 17.73
CA LYS A 189 1.74 -2.41 18.41
C LYS A 189 3.08 -2.67 19.12
N TYR A 190 3.33 -3.91 19.53
CA TYR A 190 4.52 -4.30 20.27
C TYR A 190 5.63 -4.87 19.38
N THR A 191 5.39 -5.04 18.07
CA THR A 191 6.43 -5.50 17.14
C THR A 191 7.50 -4.41 16.98
N PRO A 192 8.80 -4.70 17.21
CA PRO A 192 9.85 -3.71 17.04
C PRO A 192 9.88 -3.10 15.64
N LEU A 193 10.11 -1.79 15.57
CA LEU A 193 10.03 -0.91 14.39
C LEU A 193 8.62 -0.78 13.81
N LEU A 194 7.96 -1.89 13.50
CA LEU A 194 6.63 -1.92 12.89
C LEU A 194 5.59 -1.24 13.79
N GLY A 195 5.52 -1.63 15.07
CA GLY A 195 4.55 -1.11 16.02
C GLY A 195 4.72 0.39 16.28
N GLN A 196 5.96 0.86 16.41
CA GLN A 196 6.27 2.29 16.58
C GLN A 196 5.87 3.09 15.34
N TYR A 197 6.24 2.63 14.14
CA TYR A 197 5.80 3.26 12.89
C TYR A 197 4.28 3.32 12.79
N MET A 198 3.59 2.21 13.03
CA MET A 198 2.13 2.14 12.93
C MET A 198 1.45 3.10 13.93
N ALA A 199 1.95 3.19 15.16
CA ALA A 199 1.47 4.15 16.15
C ALA A 199 1.72 5.61 15.72
N LEU A 200 2.92 5.93 15.21
CA LEU A 200 3.26 7.28 14.76
C LEU A 200 2.46 7.71 13.52
N SER A 201 2.05 6.76 12.69
CA SER A 201 1.37 7.01 11.41
C SER A 201 -0.15 6.84 11.45
N ARG A 202 -0.76 6.88 12.64
CA ARG A 202 -2.22 6.84 12.87
C ARG A 202 -2.89 5.51 12.45
N ALA A 203 -2.18 4.39 12.53
CA ALA A 203 -2.82 3.07 12.36
C ALA A 203 -3.86 2.83 13.46
N VAL A 204 -4.95 2.16 13.08
CA VAL A 204 -6.03 1.79 14.02
C VAL A 204 -5.73 0.41 14.58
N PHE A 205 -5.41 0.33 15.87
CA PHE A 205 -5.22 -0.95 16.56
C PHE A 205 -6.55 -1.44 17.13
N VAL A 206 -6.98 -2.62 16.72
CA VAL A 206 -8.24 -3.23 17.17
C VAL A 206 -7.96 -4.48 17.99
N ASP A 207 -8.61 -4.55 19.15
CA ASP A 207 -8.70 -5.76 19.96
C ASP A 207 -9.83 -6.64 19.42
N ARG A 208 -9.47 -7.74 18.76
CA ARG A 208 -10.47 -8.61 18.11
C ARG A 208 -11.15 -9.56 19.09
N HIS A 209 -10.68 -9.64 20.33
CA HIS A 209 -11.24 -10.48 21.38
C HIS A 209 -12.34 -9.78 22.17
N ASN A 210 -12.45 -8.45 22.08
CA ASN A 210 -13.48 -7.67 22.76
C ASN A 210 -14.40 -6.95 21.76
N ARG A 211 -15.62 -7.47 21.59
CA ARG A 211 -16.59 -6.93 20.62
C ARG A 211 -17.16 -5.57 21.02
N ALA A 212 -17.30 -5.30 22.32
CA ALA A 212 -17.87 -4.05 22.82
C ALA A 212 -16.93 -2.87 22.50
N THR A 213 -15.64 -3.03 22.76
CA THR A 213 -14.63 -2.00 22.45
C THR A 213 -14.47 -1.79 20.95
N ALA A 214 -14.70 -2.80 20.11
CA ALA A 214 -14.61 -2.68 18.66
C ALA A 214 -15.66 -1.72 18.09
N LEU A 215 -16.90 -1.72 18.60
CA LEU A 215 -17.98 -0.85 18.11
C LEU A 215 -17.73 0.63 18.41
N GLU A 216 -17.34 0.96 19.65
CA GLU A 216 -16.95 2.33 20.02
C GLU A 216 -15.73 2.81 19.22
N THR A 217 -14.79 1.89 18.95
CA THR A 217 -13.62 2.18 18.13
C THR A 217 -14.03 2.58 16.71
N PHE A 218 -15.03 1.93 16.10
CA PHE A 218 -15.45 2.25 14.73
C PHE A 218 -16.08 3.64 14.60
N GLN A 219 -16.85 4.10 15.59
CA GLN A 219 -17.39 5.47 15.57
C GLN A 219 -16.27 6.51 15.56
N LYS A 220 -15.30 6.38 16.46
CA LYS A 220 -14.13 7.27 16.52
C LYS A 220 -13.30 7.21 15.25
N VAL A 221 -13.09 6.01 14.71
CA VAL A 221 -12.34 5.81 13.46
C VAL A 221 -13.05 6.48 12.29
N GLY A 222 -14.36 6.32 12.16
CA GLY A 222 -15.14 6.98 11.12
C GLY A 222 -15.06 8.51 11.21
N ALA A 223 -15.12 9.06 12.43
CA ALA A 223 -14.94 10.49 12.65
C ALA A 223 -13.53 10.97 12.27
N ASP A 224 -12.49 10.24 12.65
CA ASP A 224 -11.09 10.54 12.28
C ASP A 224 -10.87 10.43 10.77
N MET A 225 -11.45 9.42 10.12
CA MET A 225 -11.41 9.25 8.67
C MET A 225 -11.95 10.47 7.94
N LYS A 226 -13.10 11.00 8.37
CA LYS A 226 -13.69 12.21 7.81
C LYS A 226 -12.86 13.46 8.13
N LYS A 227 -12.47 13.63 9.40
CA LYS A 227 -11.74 14.81 9.88
C LYS A 227 -10.40 15.00 9.19
N TYR A 228 -9.67 13.92 8.94
CA TYR A 228 -8.31 13.99 8.40
C TYR A 228 -8.23 13.67 6.90
N GLY A 229 -9.34 13.25 6.29
CA GLY A 229 -9.39 12.76 4.91
C GLY A 229 -8.53 11.52 4.74
N LEU A 230 -8.80 10.50 5.56
CA LEU A 230 -8.09 9.23 5.59
C LEU A 230 -9.01 8.12 5.11
N ASN A 231 -8.47 7.24 4.27
CA ASN A 231 -9.07 5.95 3.97
C ASN A 231 -8.65 4.92 5.02
N LEU A 232 -9.40 3.82 5.13
CA LEU A 232 -9.06 2.72 6.03
C LEU A 232 -9.05 1.41 5.25
N PHE A 233 -7.91 0.72 5.26
CA PHE A 233 -7.81 -0.61 4.67
C PHE A 233 -8.07 -1.71 5.72
N ILE A 234 -8.95 -2.65 5.37
CA ILE A 234 -9.32 -3.80 6.21
C ILE A 234 -9.29 -5.09 5.37
N PHE A 235 -8.72 -6.15 5.94
CA PHE A 235 -8.95 -7.52 5.46
C PHE A 235 -10.11 -8.13 6.24
N PRO A 236 -11.34 -8.18 5.69
CA PRO A 236 -12.52 -8.58 6.44
C PRO A 236 -12.51 -10.07 6.81
N GLU A 237 -11.70 -10.91 6.15
CA GLU A 237 -11.48 -12.32 6.54
C GLU A 237 -10.84 -12.45 7.94
N GLY A 238 -10.08 -11.43 8.36
CA GLY A 238 -9.39 -11.39 9.65
C GLY A 238 -8.17 -12.31 9.76
N THR A 239 -7.96 -13.22 8.82
CA THR A 239 -6.79 -14.10 8.72
C THR A 239 -6.46 -14.37 7.26
N ARG A 240 -5.26 -14.93 7.01
CA ARG A 240 -4.81 -15.34 5.68
C ARG A 240 -5.48 -16.66 5.30
N SER A 241 -6.07 -16.74 4.11
CA SER A 241 -6.72 -17.94 3.59
C SER A 241 -5.71 -19.04 3.24
N ASN A 242 -4.56 -18.68 2.66
CA ASN A 242 -3.56 -19.62 2.11
C ASN A 242 -4.15 -20.70 1.18
N THR A 243 -5.29 -20.41 0.54
CA THR A 243 -5.99 -21.31 -0.37
C THR A 243 -5.29 -21.37 -1.73
N THR A 244 -5.31 -22.53 -2.37
CA THR A 244 -4.88 -22.70 -3.77
C THR A 244 -6.01 -22.47 -4.77
N GLN A 245 -7.24 -22.41 -4.28
CA GLN A 245 -8.44 -22.22 -5.09
C GLN A 245 -8.91 -20.76 -5.01
N PRO A 246 -9.63 -20.25 -6.02
CA PRO A 246 -10.21 -18.90 -6.01
C PRO A 246 -11.40 -18.82 -5.03
N SER A 247 -11.10 -18.85 -3.73
CA SER A 247 -12.08 -18.81 -2.65
C SER A 247 -11.75 -17.74 -1.61
N LEU A 248 -12.76 -17.34 -0.85
CA LEU A 248 -12.67 -16.35 0.22
C LEU A 248 -13.12 -16.99 1.55
N LEU A 249 -12.45 -16.69 2.67
CA LEU A 249 -12.97 -17.03 4.00
C LEU A 249 -14.18 -16.17 4.36
N GLY A 250 -14.93 -16.57 5.39
CA GLY A 250 -16.04 -15.76 5.92
C GLY A 250 -15.58 -14.39 6.42
N PHE A 251 -16.35 -13.35 6.10
CA PHE A 251 -16.05 -11.98 6.49
C PHE A 251 -16.51 -11.67 7.92
N LYS A 252 -15.77 -10.80 8.61
CA LYS A 252 -16.12 -10.22 9.90
C LYS A 252 -16.89 -8.92 9.68
N LYS A 253 -17.88 -8.65 10.54
CA LYS A 253 -18.82 -7.50 10.40
C LYS A 253 -18.21 -6.11 10.62
N GLY A 254 -16.98 -6.01 11.12
CA GLY A 254 -16.40 -4.74 11.60
C GLY A 254 -16.31 -3.63 10.54
N ALA A 255 -15.83 -3.96 9.33
CA ALA A 255 -15.75 -3.00 8.22
C ALA A 255 -17.14 -2.46 7.80
N PHE A 256 -18.15 -3.33 7.86
CA PHE A 256 -19.52 -3.04 7.44
C PHE A 256 -20.27 -2.22 8.49
N HIS A 257 -20.05 -2.51 9.79
CA HIS A 257 -20.50 -1.63 10.87
C HIS A 257 -19.89 -0.23 10.74
N LEU A 258 -18.58 -0.14 10.50
CA LEU A 258 -17.92 1.14 10.29
C LEU A 258 -18.53 1.91 9.11
N SER A 259 -18.67 1.25 7.96
CA SER A 259 -19.28 1.85 6.76
C SER A 259 -20.67 2.41 7.04
N ILE A 260 -21.56 1.62 7.65
CA ILE A 260 -22.94 2.05 7.96
C ILE A 260 -22.97 3.17 9.00
N GLN A 261 -22.23 3.04 10.10
CA GLN A 261 -22.24 4.06 11.17
C GLN A 261 -21.63 5.39 10.70
N SER A 262 -20.60 5.33 9.87
CA SER A 262 -19.92 6.51 9.35
C SER A 262 -20.50 7.00 8.02
N GLN A 263 -21.45 6.27 7.41
CA GLN A 263 -21.96 6.55 6.06
C GLN A 263 -20.84 6.72 5.03
N LEU A 264 -19.75 5.93 5.19
CA LEU A 264 -18.63 5.93 4.26
C LEU A 264 -18.76 4.74 3.29
N PRO A 265 -18.54 4.93 1.99
CA PRO A 265 -18.58 3.85 1.02
C PRO A 265 -17.49 2.79 1.26
N ILE A 266 -17.78 1.56 0.83
CA ILE A 266 -16.83 0.46 0.78
C ILE A 266 -16.27 0.35 -0.64
N ILE A 267 -14.94 0.25 -0.78
CA ILE A 267 -14.30 -0.12 -2.04
C ILE A 267 -13.75 -1.54 -1.91
N PRO A 268 -14.37 -2.53 -2.58
CA PRO A 268 -13.84 -3.88 -2.63
C PRO A 268 -12.63 -3.96 -3.56
N ILE A 269 -11.58 -4.65 -3.13
CA ILE A 269 -10.35 -4.86 -3.88
C ILE A 269 -10.06 -6.36 -3.90
N VAL A 270 -9.97 -6.93 -5.11
CA VAL A 270 -9.76 -8.36 -5.30
C VAL A 270 -8.38 -8.57 -5.89
N CYS A 271 -7.51 -9.23 -5.14
CA CYS A 271 -6.27 -9.79 -5.66
C CYS A 271 -6.53 -11.20 -6.18
N GLU A 272 -6.16 -11.47 -7.44
CA GLU A 272 -6.29 -12.81 -7.99
C GLU A 272 -5.52 -13.84 -7.16
N ASN A 273 -5.88 -15.12 -7.29
CA ASN A 273 -5.16 -16.17 -6.58
C ASN A 273 -3.73 -16.29 -7.13
N TYR A 274 -2.73 -16.02 -6.29
CA TYR A 274 -1.31 -16.07 -6.66
C TYR A 274 -0.57 -17.28 -6.09
N SER A 275 -1.30 -18.31 -5.63
CA SER A 275 -0.70 -19.50 -4.99
C SER A 275 0.19 -20.32 -5.93
N SER A 276 0.04 -20.17 -7.25
CA SER A 276 0.90 -20.82 -8.24
C SER A 276 2.34 -20.29 -8.18
N ILE A 277 2.54 -19.03 -7.77
CA ILE A 277 3.84 -18.37 -7.66
C ILE A 277 4.29 -18.12 -6.23
N TYR A 278 3.41 -18.04 -5.24
CA TYR A 278 3.80 -17.93 -3.83
C TYR A 278 3.08 -18.94 -2.94
N ARG A 279 3.85 -19.86 -2.34
CA ARG A 279 3.40 -20.78 -1.28
C ARG A 279 4.54 -21.04 -0.31
N SER A 280 4.41 -20.52 0.91
CA SER A 280 5.41 -20.71 1.96
C SER A 280 5.60 -22.18 2.35
N LYS A 281 4.52 -22.96 2.41
CA LYS A 281 4.53 -24.38 2.81
C LYS A 281 5.44 -25.26 1.94
N ILE A 282 5.59 -24.93 0.67
CA ILE A 282 6.43 -25.66 -0.29
C ILE A 282 7.66 -24.85 -0.72
N SER A 283 7.99 -23.79 0.03
CA SER A 283 9.10 -22.88 -0.30
C SER A 283 9.08 -22.40 -1.75
N ARG A 284 7.91 -21.96 -2.23
CA ARG A 284 7.74 -21.37 -3.57
C ARG A 284 7.55 -19.86 -3.46
N PHE A 285 8.38 -19.11 -4.18
CA PHE A 285 8.28 -17.66 -4.30
C PHE A 285 8.83 -17.24 -5.65
N GLU A 286 8.06 -17.49 -6.70
CA GLU A 286 8.39 -17.21 -8.09
C GLU A 286 7.95 -15.81 -8.51
N ARG A 287 8.43 -15.37 -9.67
CA ARG A 287 8.09 -14.05 -10.22
C ARG A 287 6.67 -14.09 -10.75
N GLY A 288 6.01 -12.95 -10.79
CA GLY A 288 4.73 -12.87 -11.44
C GLY A 288 4.16 -11.47 -11.45
N ARG A 289 3.09 -11.32 -12.21
CA ARG A 289 2.39 -10.05 -12.37
C ARG A 289 0.92 -10.15 -11.96
N PRO A 290 0.59 -10.32 -10.66
CA PRO A 290 -0.78 -10.61 -10.28
C PRO A 290 -1.72 -9.44 -10.55
N ILE A 291 -2.95 -9.74 -10.96
CA ILE A 291 -4.00 -8.75 -11.19
C ILE A 291 -4.67 -8.38 -9.86
N LEU A 292 -4.82 -7.07 -9.65
CA LEU A 292 -5.64 -6.43 -8.63
C LEU A 292 -6.81 -5.76 -9.31
N LYS A 293 -8.03 -6.20 -9.00
CA LYS A 293 -9.26 -5.59 -9.50
C LYS A 293 -9.91 -4.77 -8.39
N VAL A 294 -9.93 -3.46 -8.56
CA VAL A 294 -10.65 -2.53 -7.70
C VAL A 294 -12.08 -2.42 -8.22
N LEU A 295 -13.05 -2.74 -7.37
CA LEU A 295 -14.47 -2.70 -7.72
C LEU A 295 -15.07 -1.32 -7.44
N LYS A 296 -16.23 -1.08 -8.05
CA LYS A 296 -16.99 0.16 -7.85
C LYS A 296 -17.30 0.37 -6.37
N PRO A 297 -17.18 1.61 -5.86
CA PRO A 297 -17.55 1.94 -4.49
C PRO A 297 -19.03 1.69 -4.21
N ILE A 298 -19.32 1.07 -3.06
CA ILE A 298 -20.66 0.69 -2.61
C ILE A 298 -21.02 1.58 -1.42
N HIS A 299 -22.02 2.44 -1.61
CA HIS A 299 -22.55 3.27 -0.52
C HIS A 299 -23.53 2.45 0.32
N PRO A 300 -23.47 2.53 1.67
CA PRO A 300 -24.46 1.91 2.52
C PRO A 300 -25.83 2.56 2.29
N LEU A 301 -26.89 1.76 2.21
CA LEU A 301 -28.26 2.26 2.07
C LEU A 301 -28.85 2.64 3.44
N PRO A 302 -29.78 3.62 3.50
CA PRO A 302 -30.50 3.92 4.74
C PRO A 302 -31.21 2.67 5.29
N GLY A 303 -30.99 2.36 6.57
CA GLY A 303 -31.58 1.19 7.23
C GLY A 303 -30.99 -0.18 6.84
N GLN A 304 -29.97 -0.22 5.97
CA GLN A 304 -29.31 -1.47 5.58
C GLN A 304 -28.64 -2.15 6.78
N SER A 305 -28.82 -3.46 6.93
CA SER A 305 -28.13 -4.20 7.97
C SER A 305 -26.64 -4.40 7.61
N PRO A 306 -25.73 -4.46 8.60
CA PRO A 306 -24.32 -4.80 8.35
C PRO A 306 -24.11 -6.17 7.70
N GLU A 307 -25.07 -7.10 7.88
CA GLU A 307 -25.01 -8.42 7.27
C GLU A 307 -25.30 -8.36 5.76
N ASP A 308 -26.31 -7.59 5.35
CA ASP A 308 -26.68 -7.45 3.94
C ASP A 308 -25.57 -6.78 3.14
N LEU A 309 -24.97 -5.72 3.69
CA LEU A 309 -23.82 -5.06 3.06
C LEU A 309 -22.60 -5.99 2.99
N LEU A 310 -22.37 -6.80 4.03
CA LEU A 310 -21.30 -7.79 4.06
C LEU A 310 -21.49 -8.83 2.95
N ASN A 311 -22.68 -9.41 2.83
CA ASN A 311 -22.98 -10.44 1.83
C ASN A 311 -22.86 -9.86 0.42
N LEU A 312 -23.44 -8.68 0.17
CA LEU A 312 -23.31 -7.99 -1.12
C LEU A 312 -21.86 -7.79 -1.53
N VAL A 313 -21.04 -7.23 -0.64
CA VAL A 313 -19.61 -6.96 -0.91
C VAL A 313 -18.84 -8.27 -1.13
N ARG A 314 -19.11 -9.27 -0.29
CA ARG A 314 -18.47 -10.58 -0.38
C ARG A 314 -18.77 -11.26 -1.71
N ASP A 315 -20.03 -11.26 -2.14
CA ASP A 315 -20.46 -11.92 -3.36
C ASP A 315 -19.85 -11.24 -4.60
N GLN A 316 -19.80 -9.91 -4.62
CA GLN A 316 -19.09 -9.17 -5.67
C GLN A 316 -17.59 -9.50 -5.71
N MET A 317 -16.93 -9.58 -4.54
CA MET A 317 -15.53 -9.95 -4.47
C MET A 317 -15.28 -11.40 -4.91
N LEU A 318 -16.15 -12.34 -4.54
CA LEU A 318 -16.05 -13.74 -4.93
C LEU A 318 -16.24 -13.91 -6.44
N ASN A 319 -17.26 -13.27 -7.01
CA ASN A 319 -17.52 -13.30 -8.44
C ASN A 319 -16.33 -12.75 -9.24
N ALA A 320 -15.76 -11.61 -8.80
CA ALA A 320 -14.57 -11.05 -9.42
C ALA A 320 -13.34 -11.96 -9.27
N LEU A 321 -13.18 -12.66 -8.13
CA LEU A 321 -12.08 -13.60 -7.92
C LEU A 321 -12.18 -14.82 -8.84
N VAL A 322 -13.38 -15.36 -9.02
CA VAL A 322 -13.66 -16.46 -9.94
C VAL A 322 -13.44 -16.03 -11.39
N GLU A 323 -13.94 -14.85 -11.78
CA GLU A 323 -13.71 -14.28 -13.12
C GLU A 323 -12.22 -14.16 -13.44
N LEU A 324 -11.42 -13.61 -12.50
CA LEU A 324 -9.97 -13.51 -12.67
C LEU A 324 -9.30 -14.88 -12.83
N SER A 325 -9.79 -15.90 -12.12
CA SER A 325 -9.26 -17.27 -12.20
C SER A 325 -9.44 -17.95 -13.55
N GLN A 326 -10.46 -17.54 -14.29
CA GLN A 326 -10.82 -18.11 -15.60
C GLN A 326 -10.17 -17.34 -16.76
N ARG A 327 -9.56 -16.18 -16.49
CA ARG A 327 -9.05 -15.29 -17.54
C ARG A 327 -7.78 -15.87 -18.17
N PRO A 328 -7.67 -15.95 -19.51
CA PRO A 328 -6.46 -16.39 -20.18
C PRO A 328 -5.25 -15.54 -19.79
N GLY A 329 -4.16 -16.20 -19.39
CA GLY A 329 -2.92 -15.52 -18.97
C GLY A 329 -2.94 -15.02 -17.53
N SER A 330 -4.02 -15.25 -16.77
CA SER A 330 -4.02 -15.02 -15.33
C SER A 330 -3.11 -16.03 -14.64
N ILE A 331 -2.48 -15.63 -13.53
CA ILE A 331 -1.56 -16.48 -12.77
C ILE A 331 -2.28 -17.68 -12.15
N SER A 332 -3.59 -17.55 -11.99
CA SER A 332 -4.51 -18.55 -11.47
C SER A 332 -4.95 -19.55 -12.56
N SER A 333 -5.14 -19.11 -13.81
CA SER A 333 -5.50 -20.00 -14.94
C SER A 333 -4.38 -20.98 -15.33
N ALA A 334 -3.11 -20.62 -15.09
CA ALA A 334 -1.96 -21.49 -15.34
C ALA A 334 -1.94 -22.76 -14.47
N CYS A 335 -2.76 -22.84 -13.43
CA CYS A 335 -2.87 -24.00 -12.54
C CYS A 335 -3.91 -25.04 -12.97
N SER A 336 -4.88 -24.71 -13.82
CA SER A 336 -5.95 -25.65 -14.20
C SER A 336 -5.58 -26.62 -15.33
N GLY A 337 -4.32 -26.62 -15.79
CA GLY A 337 -3.86 -27.40 -16.94
C GLY A 337 -2.71 -28.38 -16.64
N SER A 338 -2.39 -28.65 -15.37
CA SER A 338 -1.24 -29.47 -15.00
C SER A 338 -1.52 -30.36 -13.77
N ASP A 339 -2.64 -31.08 -13.78
CA ASP A 339 -2.90 -32.18 -12.85
C ASP A 339 -2.61 -33.54 -13.50
#